data_AF-A0A653I2G0-F1
#
_entry.id   AF-A0A653I2G0-F1
#
_cell.length_a   1.000
_cell.length_b   1.000
_cell.length_c   1.000
_cell.angle_alpha   90.00
_cell.angle_beta   90.00
_cell.angle_gamma   90.00
#
_symmetry.space_group_name_H-M   'P 1'
#
loop_
_entity.id
_entity.type
_entity.pdbx_description
1 polymer ?
#
loop_
_entity_poly.entity_id
_entity_poly.type
_entity_poly.pdbx_seq_one_letter_code
_entity_poly.pdbx_strand_id
1 'polypeptide(L)'
;MAPTLKTHWMNVLGYAGLIPFLGLAALTGIYSGTEIAERFANYNLIYALCIVSFLGAVHWGLAISLSSQDQPVYLAELDQSEFETRSFIWGVTPSLLAWLAGAFSPPESTLWILALILALVWMVDQRFLKPMKAFDAYLRLRNHLTLGAIVGLLVTACFA
;
A
#
# COMPACT_ATOMS: atom_id res chain seq x y z
N MET A 1 -13.92 5.71 -27.79
CA MET A 1 -14.41 4.89 -26.66
C MET A 1 -13.32 4.87 -25.61
N ALA A 2 -13.58 5.30 -24.38
CA ALA A 2 -12.59 5.21 -23.32
C ALA A 2 -12.30 3.71 -23.06
N PRO A 3 -11.03 3.29 -22.95
CA PRO A 3 -10.70 1.89 -22.69
C PRO A 3 -11.30 1.45 -21.35
N THR A 4 -12.12 0.41 -21.39
CA THR A 4 -12.72 -0.17 -20.18
C THR A 4 -11.63 -0.91 -19.41
N LEU A 5 -11.36 -0.48 -18.17
CA LEU A 5 -10.42 -1.14 -17.28
C LEU A 5 -10.83 -2.61 -17.09
N LYS A 6 -9.89 -3.55 -17.26
CA LYS A 6 -10.13 -4.98 -17.01
C LYS A 6 -10.15 -5.24 -15.49
N THR A 7 -11.24 -4.83 -14.84
CA THR A 7 -11.41 -4.87 -13.37
C THR A 7 -11.26 -6.26 -12.78
N HIS A 8 -11.54 -7.32 -13.53
CA HIS A 8 -11.38 -8.68 -13.03
C HIS A 8 -9.91 -9.01 -12.70
N TRP A 9 -8.95 -8.68 -13.58
CA TRP A 9 -7.52 -8.91 -13.30
C TRP A 9 -7.02 -8.04 -12.16
N MET A 10 -7.49 -6.79 -12.08
CA MET A 10 -7.19 -5.90 -10.97
C MET A 10 -7.62 -6.53 -9.63
N ASN A 11 -8.83 -7.08 -9.56
CA ASN A 11 -9.32 -7.73 -8.35
C ASN A 11 -8.57 -9.03 -8.05
N VAL A 12 -8.39 -9.91 -9.03
CA VAL A 12 -7.71 -11.20 -8.86
C VAL A 12 -6.28 -10.99 -8.36
N LEU A 13 -5.51 -10.15 -9.04
CA LEU A 13 -4.11 -9.88 -8.66
C LEU A 13 -4.04 -9.10 -7.34
N GLY A 14 -4.96 -8.16 -7.12
CA GLY A 14 -5.06 -7.43 -5.86
C GLY A 14 -5.25 -8.36 -4.67
N TYR A 15 -6.27 -9.21 -4.70
CA TYR A 15 -6.54 -10.15 -3.60
C TYR A 15 -5.48 -11.25 -3.48
N ALA A 16 -4.90 -11.71 -4.59
CA ALA A 16 -3.76 -12.64 -4.54
C ALA A 16 -2.56 -12.04 -3.78
N GLY A 17 -2.39 -10.71 -3.82
CA GLY A 17 -1.41 -9.99 -3.01
C GLY A 17 -1.61 -10.10 -1.49
N LEU A 18 -2.77 -10.54 -0.99
CA LEU A 18 -2.98 -10.81 0.43
C LEU A 18 -2.48 -12.17 0.88
N ILE A 19 -2.19 -13.09 -0.05
CA ILE A 19 -1.78 -14.45 0.27
C ILE A 19 -0.52 -14.45 1.16
N PRO A 20 0.55 -13.69 0.87
CA PRO A 20 1.72 -13.69 1.74
C PRO A 20 1.43 -13.07 3.12
N PHE A 21 0.68 -11.97 3.19
CA PHE A 21 0.33 -11.32 4.47
C PHE A 21 -0.39 -12.26 5.42
N LEU A 22 -1.45 -12.90 4.94
CA LEU A 22 -2.32 -13.74 5.78
C LEU A 22 -1.70 -15.13 5.99
N GLY A 23 -1.06 -15.69 4.97
CA GLY A 23 -0.41 -17.01 5.05
C GLY A 23 0.77 -16.99 6.02
N LEU A 24 1.65 -15.99 5.92
CA LEU A 24 2.78 -15.87 6.84
C LEU A 24 2.30 -15.53 8.26
N ALA A 25 1.26 -14.71 8.42
CA ALA A 25 0.67 -14.46 9.73
C ALA A 25 0.13 -15.74 10.39
N ALA A 26 -0.59 -16.58 9.64
CA ALA A 26 -1.06 -17.85 10.14
C ALA A 26 0.10 -18.79 10.53
N LEU A 27 1.15 -18.87 9.70
CA LEU A 27 2.34 -19.67 9.99
C LEU A 27 3.07 -19.16 11.24
N THR A 28 3.28 -17.84 11.37
CA THR A 28 3.87 -17.24 12.57
C THR A 28 3.06 -17.61 13.83
N GLY A 29 1.72 -17.55 13.74
CA GLY A 29 0.84 -17.97 14.85
C GLY A 29 0.94 -19.46 15.21
N ILE A 30 1.01 -20.35 14.20
CA ILE A 30 1.12 -21.81 14.42
C ILE A 30 2.44 -22.19 15.11
N TYR A 31 3.54 -21.53 14.72
CA TYR A 31 4.88 -21.81 15.23
C TYR A 31 5.33 -20.85 16.34
N SER A 32 4.39 -20.12 16.95
CA SER A 32 4.69 -19.04 17.89
C SER A 32 5.59 -19.50 19.06
N GLY A 33 6.54 -18.64 19.44
CA GLY A 33 7.54 -18.94 20.47
C GLY A 33 8.74 -19.77 19.99
N THR A 34 8.93 -19.90 18.66
CA THR A 34 10.07 -20.61 18.07
C THR A 34 10.83 -19.72 17.07
N GLU A 35 12.10 -20.02 16.81
CA GLU A 35 12.91 -19.32 15.79
C GLU A 35 12.26 -19.36 14.38
N ILE A 36 11.44 -20.38 14.12
CA ILE A 36 10.72 -20.51 12.85
C ILE A 36 9.65 -19.41 12.71
N ALA A 37 8.97 -19.03 13.80
CA ALA A 37 8.00 -17.94 13.78
C ALA A 37 8.66 -16.59 13.47
N GLU A 38 9.82 -16.32 14.07
CA GLU A 38 10.62 -15.11 13.79
C GLU A 38 11.03 -15.03 12.32
N ARG A 39 11.40 -16.17 11.71
CA ARG A 39 11.71 -16.24 10.28
C ARG A 39 10.50 -15.93 9.39
N PHE A 40 9.33 -16.51 9.69
CA PHE A 40 8.11 -16.18 8.96
C PHE A 40 7.69 -14.72 9.14
N ALA A 41 7.90 -14.17 10.34
CA ALA A 41 7.63 -12.77 10.62
C ALA A 41 8.54 -11.85 9.80
N ASN A 42 9.83 -12.19 9.70
CA ASN A 42 10.77 -11.47 8.84
C ASN A 42 10.37 -11.54 7.36
N TYR A 43 9.91 -12.69 6.85
CA TYR A 43 9.41 -12.77 5.48
C TYR A 43 8.17 -11.90 5.25
N ASN A 44 7.27 -11.80 6.24
CA ASN A 44 6.11 -10.93 6.12
C ASN A 44 6.51 -9.46 6.15
N LEU A 45 7.49 -9.10 7.01
CA LEU A 45 8.10 -7.78 7.05
C LEU A 45 8.70 -7.38 5.70
N ILE A 46 9.51 -8.25 5.09
CA ILE A 46 10.12 -7.99 3.78
C ILE A 46 9.05 -7.79 2.71
N TYR A 47 8.00 -8.62 2.71
CA TYR A 47 6.89 -8.47 1.77
C TYR A 47 6.16 -7.13 1.95
N ALA A 48 5.94 -6.71 3.21
CA ALA A 48 5.34 -5.43 3.51
C ALA A 48 6.18 -4.24 3.04
N LEU A 49 7.51 -4.30 3.20
CA LEU A 49 8.43 -3.29 2.65
C LEU A 49 8.26 -3.16 1.13
N CYS A 50 8.19 -4.28 0.41
CA CYS A 50 7.96 -4.29 -1.04
C CYS A 50 6.62 -3.63 -1.41
N ILE A 51 5.53 -4.02 -0.73
CA ILE A 51 4.19 -3.51 -1.03
C ILE A 51 4.07 -2.02 -0.71
N VAL A 52 4.53 -1.58 0.47
CA VAL A 52 4.54 -0.16 0.85
C VAL A 52 5.33 0.66 -0.16
N SER A 53 6.49 0.16 -0.60
CA SER A 53 7.33 0.84 -1.59
C SER A 53 6.66 0.95 -2.97
N PHE A 54 5.89 -0.07 -3.37
CA PHE A 54 5.16 -0.07 -4.64
C PHE A 54 4.01 0.94 -4.67
N LEU A 55 3.32 1.14 -3.55
CA LEU A 55 2.08 1.93 -3.51
C LEU A 55 2.26 3.41 -3.86
N GLY A 56 3.44 3.98 -3.58
CA GLY A 56 3.76 5.35 -3.97
C GLY A 56 3.72 5.57 -5.49
N ALA A 57 4.10 4.56 -6.29
CA ALA A 57 4.21 4.68 -7.75
C ALA A 57 2.89 5.04 -8.46
N VAL A 58 1.73 4.74 -7.83
CA VAL A 58 0.40 5.08 -8.36
C VAL A 58 0.26 6.59 -8.57
N HIS A 59 0.82 7.40 -7.68
CA HIS A 59 0.72 8.87 -7.74
C HIS A 59 1.57 9.45 -8.85
N TRP A 60 2.75 8.87 -9.12
CA TRP A 60 3.59 9.26 -10.25
C TRP A 60 2.89 8.95 -11.57
N GLY A 61 2.35 7.74 -11.72
CA GLY A 61 1.62 7.35 -12.93
C GLY A 61 0.43 8.26 -13.20
N LEU A 62 -0.30 8.64 -12.15
CA LEU A 62 -1.42 9.58 -12.24
C LEU A 62 -0.97 10.99 -12.65
N ALA A 63 0.07 11.54 -12.02
CA ALA A 63 0.59 12.87 -12.35
C ALA A 63 1.08 12.94 -13.80
N ILE A 64 1.85 11.95 -14.26
CA ILE A 64 2.33 11.88 -15.65
C ILE A 64 1.17 11.72 -16.64
N SER A 65 0.16 10.92 -16.30
CA SER A 65 -1.01 10.73 -17.17
C SER A 65 -1.90 11.97 -17.26
N LEU A 66 -1.92 12.82 -16.24
CA LEU A 66 -2.72 14.05 -16.22
C LEU A 66 -1.96 15.24 -16.82
N SER A 67 -0.63 15.30 -16.67
CA SER A 67 0.19 16.39 -17.22
C SER A 67 0.20 16.43 -18.75
N SER A 68 -0.15 15.32 -19.40
CA SER A 68 -0.29 15.20 -20.87
C SER A 68 -1.67 15.64 -21.40
N GLN A 69 -2.58 16.10 -20.54
CA GLN A 69 -3.92 16.54 -20.94
C GLN A 69 -4.02 18.06 -20.96
N ASP A 70 -4.56 18.62 -22.06
CA ASP A 70 -4.69 20.07 -22.27
C ASP A 70 -5.61 20.77 -21.25
N GLN A 71 -6.53 20.03 -20.63
CA GLN A 71 -7.37 20.48 -19.51
C GLN A 71 -7.57 19.31 -18.52
N PRO A 72 -6.85 19.27 -17.39
CA PRO A 72 -7.07 18.23 -16.41
C PRO A 72 -8.40 18.47 -15.66
N VAL A 73 -9.47 17.80 -16.11
CA VAL A 73 -10.85 17.93 -15.58
C VAL A 73 -11.00 17.30 -14.17
N TYR A 74 -9.99 16.58 -13.68
CA TYR A 74 -10.10 15.70 -12.50
C TYR A 74 -9.12 16.04 -11.38
N LEU A 75 -8.64 17.29 -11.30
CA LEU A 75 -7.78 17.69 -10.18
C LEU A 75 -8.61 17.69 -8.89
N ALA A 76 -8.01 17.23 -7.79
CA ALA A 76 -8.63 17.16 -6.47
C ALA A 76 -8.84 18.57 -5.84
N GLU A 77 -9.47 19.48 -6.59
CA GLU A 77 -9.64 20.91 -6.29
C GLU A 77 -8.31 21.65 -6.10
N LEU A 78 -7.21 21.07 -6.58
CA LEU A 78 -5.86 21.64 -6.57
C LEU A 78 -5.53 22.23 -7.94
N ASP A 79 -4.64 23.21 -7.95
CA ASP A 79 -3.97 23.64 -9.18
C ASP A 79 -3.09 22.51 -9.73
N GLN A 80 -2.89 22.47 -11.05
CA GLN A 80 -2.16 21.39 -11.72
C GLN A 80 -0.75 21.19 -11.16
N SER A 81 0.01 22.28 -11.02
CA SER A 81 1.40 22.25 -10.52
C SER A 81 1.48 21.76 -9.07
N GLU A 82 0.50 22.12 -8.24
CA GLU A 82 0.41 21.67 -6.86
C GLU A 82 0.07 20.17 -6.80
N PHE A 83 -0.89 19.73 -7.61
CA PHE A 83 -1.24 18.31 -7.72
C PHE A 83 -0.06 17.44 -8.14
N GLU A 84 0.68 17.86 -9.18
CA GLU A 84 1.87 17.17 -9.67
C GLU A 84 2.96 17.09 -8.58
N THR A 85 3.29 18.23 -7.98
CA THR A 85 4.31 18.31 -6.92
C THR A 85 3.97 17.40 -5.75
N ARG A 86 2.74 17.47 -5.25
CA ARG A 86 2.28 16.63 -4.14
C ARG A 86 2.29 15.15 -4.53
N SER A 87 1.89 14.82 -5.75
CA SER A 87 1.91 13.44 -6.25
C SER A 87 3.32 12.88 -6.37
N PHE A 88 4.29 13.68 -6.82
CA PHE A 88 5.69 13.25 -6.90
C PHE A 88 6.33 13.05 -5.52
N ILE A 89 6.13 13.99 -4.61
CA ILE A 89 6.60 13.88 -3.21
C ILE A 89 5.97 12.65 -2.56
N TRP A 90 4.65 12.52 -2.68
CA TRP A 90 3.94 11.39 -2.09
C TRP A 90 4.35 10.06 -2.71
N GLY A 91 4.69 10.00 -4.00
CA GLY A 91 5.09 8.74 -4.60
C GLY A 91 6.43 8.17 -4.09
N VAL A 92 7.28 9.00 -3.47
CA VAL A 92 8.54 8.56 -2.84
C VAL A 92 8.40 8.38 -1.33
N THR A 93 7.45 9.08 -0.70
CA THR A 93 7.31 9.11 0.77
C THR A 93 7.09 7.70 1.38
N PRO A 94 6.19 6.84 0.87
CA PRO A 94 5.97 5.50 1.42
C PRO A 94 7.22 4.62 1.43
N SER A 95 8.01 4.61 0.35
CA SER A 95 9.22 3.79 0.27
C SER A 95 10.30 4.27 1.24
N LEU A 96 10.45 5.59 1.42
CA LEU A 96 11.35 6.15 2.43
C LEU A 96 10.91 5.81 3.84
N LEU A 97 9.62 5.93 4.16
CA LEU A 97 9.10 5.57 5.48
C LEU A 97 9.29 4.08 5.78
N ALA A 98 8.99 3.20 4.81
CA ALA A 98 9.23 1.77 4.92
C ALA A 98 10.72 1.46 5.12
N TRP A 99 11.60 2.06 4.32
CA TRP A 99 13.04 1.88 4.45
C TRP A 99 13.56 2.33 5.81
N LEU A 100 13.16 3.51 6.28
CA LEU A 100 13.54 4.01 7.62
C LEU A 100 13.07 3.08 8.72
N ALA A 101 11.82 2.59 8.65
CA ALA A 101 11.30 1.61 9.60
C ALA A 101 12.15 0.33 9.60
N GLY A 102 12.36 -0.28 8.43
CA GLY A 102 13.10 -1.53 8.30
C GLY A 102 14.60 -1.44 8.61
N ALA A 103 15.23 -0.29 8.36
CA ALA A 103 16.67 -0.11 8.57
C ALA A 103 17.04 0.23 10.02
N PHE A 104 16.16 0.96 10.74
CA PHE A 104 16.51 1.56 12.02
C PHE A 104 15.66 1.06 13.20
N SER A 105 14.66 0.21 12.97
CA SER A 105 13.81 -0.33 14.04
C SER A 105 14.02 -1.84 14.24
N PRO A 106 13.86 -2.35 15.47
CA PRO A 106 13.82 -3.80 15.72
C PRO A 106 12.72 -4.48 14.87
N PRO A 107 12.90 -5.73 14.43
CA PRO A 107 11.93 -6.42 13.56
C PRO A 107 10.49 -6.42 14.07
N GLU A 108 10.30 -6.66 15.38
CA GLU A 108 8.99 -6.64 16.03
C GLU A 108 8.29 -5.28 15.89
N SER A 109 9.01 -4.19 16.23
CA SER A 109 8.50 -2.82 16.10
C SER A 109 8.23 -2.44 14.65
N THR A 110 9.07 -2.92 13.71
CA THR A 110 8.91 -2.62 12.28
C THR A 110 7.57 -3.11 11.73
N LEU A 111 7.07 -4.27 12.16
CA LEU A 111 5.76 -4.77 11.73
C LEU A 111 4.61 -3.82 12.13
N TRP A 112 4.62 -3.35 13.37
CA TRP A 112 3.66 -2.35 13.86
C TRP A 112 3.76 -1.04 13.09
N ILE A 113 4.99 -0.55 12.86
CA ILE A 113 5.24 0.69 12.12
C ILE A 113 4.76 0.55 10.68
N LEU A 114 4.99 -0.58 10.00
CA LEU A 114 4.53 -0.81 8.63
C LEU A 114 3.01 -0.90 8.54
N ALA A 115 2.32 -1.44 9.54
CA ALA A 115 0.86 -1.40 9.61
C ALA A 115 0.33 0.04 9.73
N LEU A 116 0.98 0.89 10.54
CA LEU A 116 0.67 2.31 10.64
C LEU A 116 0.94 3.07 9.33
N ILE A 117 2.06 2.77 8.67
CA ILE A 117 2.39 3.36 7.37
C ILE A 117 1.34 2.95 6.33
N LEU A 118 0.89 1.70 6.29
CA LEU A 118 -0.18 1.27 5.39
C LEU A 118 -1.49 2.02 5.65
N ALA A 119 -1.85 2.27 6.92
CA ALA A 119 -3.02 3.07 7.27
C ALA A 119 -2.87 4.53 6.80
N LEU A 120 -1.66 5.11 6.96
CA LEU A 120 -1.35 6.45 6.46
C LEU A 120 -1.46 6.51 4.93
N VAL A 121 -0.88 5.56 4.21
CA VAL A 121 -0.98 5.46 2.75
C VAL A 121 -2.43 5.37 2.32
N TRP A 122 -3.21 4.50 2.94
CA TRP A 122 -4.63 4.37 2.66
C TRP A 122 -5.40 5.68 2.90
N MET A 123 -5.12 6.41 3.98
CA MET A 123 -5.77 7.68 4.26
C MET A 123 -5.43 8.73 3.20
N VAL A 124 -4.19 8.77 2.72
CA VAL A 124 -3.78 9.71 1.66
C VAL A 124 -4.40 9.31 0.31
N ASP A 125 -4.38 8.02 -0.05
CA ASP A 125 -5.04 7.48 -1.25
C ASP A 125 -6.52 7.90 -1.27
N GLN A 126 -7.22 7.77 -0.14
CA GLN A 126 -8.63 8.15 -0.01
C GLN A 126 -8.86 9.65 -0.13
N ARG A 127 -7.93 10.49 0.30
CA ARG A 127 -8.07 11.95 0.17
C ARG A 127 -7.76 12.42 -1.25
N PHE A 128 -6.72 11.87 -1.87
CA PHE A 128 -6.28 12.28 -3.21
C PHE A 128 -7.15 11.72 -4.33
N LEU A 129 -7.54 10.45 -4.25
CA LEU A 129 -8.15 9.74 -5.38
C LEU A 129 -9.68 9.73 -5.33
N LYS A 130 -10.30 9.88 -4.16
CA LYS A 130 -11.76 9.84 -4.02
C LYS A 130 -12.52 10.92 -4.80
N PRO A 131 -12.00 12.14 -5.00
CA PRO A 131 -12.64 13.11 -5.90
C PRO A 131 -12.74 12.61 -7.35
N MET A 132 -11.91 11.64 -7.75
CA MET A 132 -11.84 11.11 -9.10
C MET A 132 -12.67 9.81 -9.22
N LYS A 133 -13.88 9.89 -9.77
CA LYS A 133 -14.79 8.72 -9.94
C LYS A 133 -14.17 7.52 -10.66
N ALA A 134 -13.17 7.74 -11.51
CA ALA A 134 -12.43 6.68 -12.19
C ALA A 134 -11.74 5.70 -11.20
N PHE A 135 -11.46 6.15 -9.98
CA PHE A 135 -10.77 5.38 -8.94
C PHE A 135 -11.72 4.66 -7.97
N ASP A 136 -13.04 4.77 -8.08
CA ASP A 136 -13.98 4.15 -7.12
C ASP A 136 -13.81 2.62 -7.00
N ALA A 137 -13.57 1.94 -8.12
CA ALA A 137 -13.30 0.50 -8.11
C ALA A 137 -11.95 0.17 -7.46
N TYR A 138 -10.93 0.97 -7.75
CA TYR A 138 -9.60 0.84 -7.15
C TYR A 138 -9.63 1.09 -5.65
N LEU A 139 -10.30 2.14 -5.17
CA LEU A 139 -10.40 2.48 -3.75
C LEU A 139 -11.18 1.42 -2.95
N ARG A 140 -12.23 0.84 -3.52
CA ARG A 140 -12.93 -0.29 -2.89
C ARG A 140 -12.01 -1.50 -2.72
N LEU A 141 -11.25 -1.85 -3.76
CA LEU A 141 -10.24 -2.90 -3.66
C LEU A 141 -9.19 -2.54 -2.61
N ARG A 142 -8.66 -1.32 -2.66
CA ARG A 142 -7.65 -0.79 -1.74
C ARG A 142 -8.07 -0.91 -0.27
N ASN A 143 -9.34 -0.65 0.05
CA ASN A 143 -9.88 -0.84 1.40
C ASN A 143 -9.67 -2.28 1.90
N HIS A 144 -10.08 -3.26 1.10
CA HIS A 144 -9.96 -4.66 1.48
C HIS A 144 -8.49 -5.10 1.57
N LEU A 145 -7.65 -4.66 0.64
CA LEU A 145 -6.22 -4.99 0.63
C LEU A 145 -5.48 -4.38 1.81
N THR A 146 -5.71 -3.10 2.10
CA THR A 146 -5.08 -2.46 3.27
C THR A 146 -5.55 -3.10 4.56
N LEU A 147 -6.85 -3.38 4.71
CA LEU A 147 -7.37 -4.03 5.91
C LEU A 147 -6.76 -5.44 6.09
N GLY A 148 -6.74 -6.25 5.04
CA GLY A 148 -6.15 -7.59 5.09
C GLY A 148 -4.64 -7.57 5.39
N ALA A 149 -3.91 -6.64 4.78
CA ALA A 149 -2.47 -6.48 5.01
C ALA A 149 -2.17 -6.01 6.45
N ILE A 150 -2.93 -5.02 6.96
CA ILE A 150 -2.81 -4.57 8.35
C ILE A 150 -3.10 -5.72 9.29
N VAL A 151 -4.22 -6.44 9.14
CA VAL A 151 -4.55 -7.58 9.99
C VAL A 151 -3.44 -8.63 9.96
N GLY A 152 -2.93 -8.97 8.77
CA GLY A 152 -1.80 -9.89 8.61
C GLY A 152 -0.56 -9.43 9.39
N LEU A 153 -0.19 -8.15 9.28
CA LEU A 153 0.97 -7.60 9.99
C LEU A 153 0.79 -7.56 11.50
N LEU A 154 -0.40 -7.17 11.99
CA LEU A 154 -0.68 -7.12 13.43
C LEU A 154 -0.67 -8.52 14.03
N VAL A 155 -1.28 -9.51 13.34
CA VAL A 155 -1.23 -10.91 13.78
C VAL A 155 0.21 -11.40 13.80
N THR A 156 0.99 -11.18 12.74
CA THR A 156 2.42 -11.53 12.74
C THR A 156 3.15 -10.87 13.91
N ALA A 157 2.94 -9.59 14.16
CA ALA A 157 3.65 -8.86 15.22
C ALA A 157 3.28 -9.34 16.63
N CYS A 158 2.08 -9.90 16.83
CA CYS A 158 1.65 -10.46 18.12
C CYS A 158 2.22 -11.86 18.40
N PHE A 159 2.60 -12.61 17.37
CA PHE A 159 2.99 -14.02 17.49
C PHE A 159 4.44 -14.32 17.07
N ALA A 160 5.11 -13.35 16.43
CA ALA A 160 6.53 -13.36 16.15
C ALA A 160 7.31 -13.47 17.47
#